data_AF-A0A6S6UG51-F1
#
_entry.id   AF-A0A6S6UG51-F1
#
_cell.length_a   1.000
_cell.length_b   1.000
_cell.length_c   1.000
_cell.angle_alpha   90.00
_cell.angle_beta   90.00
_cell.angle_gamma   90.00
#
_symmetry.space_group_name_H-M   'P 1'
#
loop_
_entity.id
_entity.type
_entity.pdbx_description
1 polymer ?
#
loop_
_entity_poly.entity_id
_entity_poly.type
_entity_poly.pdbx_seq_one_letter_code
_entity_poly.pdbx_strand_id
1 'polypeptide(L)'
;SKTYPPVNGGGAFFGDYCNWSIIEQYADFFHHSPVARIAAQLMESSETRLFHEHVLVKEPGSQNVTPWHHDQPYYCVDGQQVVSLWIPLDNVAQNSCPEFVKGSHNWGKWFMPRKFTGVDYNHTDSKLEPIPDFDTERDQYEFLSWDLQAGDAI
;
A
#
# COMPACT_ATOMS: atom_id res chain seq x y z
N SER A 1 2.72 -12.28 -11.65
CA SER A 1 3.45 -11.03 -11.96
C SER A 1 2.91 -10.32 -13.19
N LYS A 2 3.13 -9.00 -13.26
CA LYS A 2 2.86 -8.15 -14.43
C LYS A 2 3.97 -7.10 -14.54
N THR A 3 4.56 -7.00 -15.73
CA THR A 3 5.57 -5.97 -16.05
C THR A 3 4.96 -4.95 -17.00
N TYR A 4 5.12 -3.68 -16.66
CA TYR A 4 4.79 -2.54 -17.50
C TYR A 4 6.10 -1.96 -18.04
N PRO A 5 6.30 -1.95 -19.37
CA PRO A 5 7.55 -1.50 -19.96
C PRO A 5 7.76 0.01 -19.75
N PRO A 6 9.03 0.48 -19.87
CA PRO A 6 9.37 1.89 -20.00
C PRO A 6 8.45 2.65 -20.96
N VAL A 7 7.99 3.83 -20.55
CA VAL A 7 7.27 4.78 -21.41
C VAL A 7 8.11 6.05 -21.53
N ASN A 8 8.33 6.53 -22.75
CA ASN A 8 9.06 7.79 -23.04
C ASN A 8 10.45 7.90 -22.38
N GLY A 9 11.18 6.79 -22.25
CA GLY A 9 12.52 6.77 -21.64
C GLY A 9 12.54 6.76 -20.11
N GLY A 10 11.38 6.59 -19.45
CA GLY A 10 11.29 6.32 -18.02
C GLY A 10 11.60 4.86 -17.65
N GLY A 11 11.58 4.54 -16.36
CA GLY A 11 11.81 3.20 -15.84
C GLY A 11 10.61 2.25 -15.97
N ALA A 12 10.87 0.95 -16.02
CA ALA A 12 9.84 -0.08 -15.94
C ALA A 12 9.13 -0.09 -14.58
N PHE A 13 7.94 -0.68 -14.57
CA PHE A 13 7.21 -0.99 -13.34
C PHE A 13 6.87 -2.47 -13.32
N PHE A 14 7.27 -3.17 -12.27
CA PHE A 14 6.96 -4.57 -12.05
C PHE A 14 6.10 -4.70 -10.80
N GLY A 15 5.02 -5.46 -10.92
CA GLY A 15 4.17 -5.84 -9.80
C GLY A 15 4.02 -7.35 -9.74
N ASP A 16 4.04 -7.92 -8.54
CA ASP A 16 3.73 -9.33 -8.32
C ASP A 16 2.87 -9.52 -7.08
N TYR A 17 1.99 -10.51 -7.07
CA TYR A 17 0.92 -10.60 -6.09
C TYR A 17 0.59 -12.04 -5.72
N CYS A 18 0.49 -12.31 -4.41
CA CYS A 18 0.11 -13.59 -3.83
C CYS A 18 0.98 -14.79 -4.24
N ASN A 19 2.31 -14.66 -4.19
CA ASN A 19 3.24 -15.74 -4.54
C ASN A 19 3.76 -16.53 -3.33
N TRP A 20 3.24 -16.29 -2.12
CA TRP A 20 3.72 -16.93 -0.89
C TRP A 20 3.61 -18.47 -0.88
N SER A 21 2.73 -19.04 -1.71
CA SER A 21 2.60 -20.49 -1.84
C SER A 21 3.61 -21.12 -2.80
N ILE A 22 4.36 -20.30 -3.55
CA ILE A 22 5.28 -20.73 -4.61
C ILE A 22 6.73 -20.37 -4.26
N ILE A 23 6.93 -19.21 -3.60
CA ILE A 23 8.25 -18.72 -3.21
C ILE A 23 8.45 -18.98 -1.71
N GLU A 24 9.30 -19.96 -1.40
CA GLU A 24 9.54 -20.43 -0.03
C GLU A 24 10.07 -19.32 0.90
N GLN A 25 10.79 -18.34 0.36
CA GLN A 25 11.33 -17.21 1.12
C GLN A 25 10.23 -16.32 1.72
N TYR A 26 9.06 -16.23 1.07
CA TYR A 26 7.92 -15.52 1.67
C TYR A 26 7.37 -16.29 2.85
N ALA A 27 7.18 -17.61 2.71
CA ALA A 27 6.74 -18.45 3.82
C ALA A 27 7.72 -18.37 5.00
N ASP A 28 9.02 -18.45 4.72
CA ASP A 28 10.07 -18.27 5.73
C ASP A 28 9.95 -16.91 6.44
N PHE A 29 9.84 -15.82 5.69
CA PHE A 29 9.65 -14.49 6.25
C PHE A 29 8.39 -14.39 7.13
N PHE A 30 7.24 -14.89 6.67
CA PHE A 30 5.99 -14.79 7.43
C PHE A 30 6.00 -15.65 8.70
N HIS A 31 6.67 -16.81 8.67
CA HIS A 31 6.68 -17.75 9.79
C HIS A 31 7.83 -17.55 10.78
N HIS A 32 8.97 -17.03 10.34
CA HIS A 32 10.19 -16.95 11.16
C HIS A 32 10.66 -15.53 11.46
N SER A 33 10.09 -14.50 10.83
CA SER A 33 10.35 -13.10 11.20
C SER A 33 9.37 -12.61 12.28
N PRO A 34 9.60 -11.44 12.91
CA PRO A 34 8.66 -10.88 13.89
C PRO A 34 7.40 -10.26 13.26
N VAL A 35 7.23 -10.29 11.94
CA VAL A 35 6.17 -9.55 11.21
C VAL A 35 4.76 -9.86 11.70
N ALA A 36 4.44 -11.14 11.90
CA ALA A 36 3.12 -11.56 12.37
C ALA A 36 2.83 -11.06 13.80
N ARG A 37 3.85 -11.02 14.66
CA ARG A 37 3.72 -10.51 16.03
C ARG A 37 3.53 -9.00 16.04
N ILE A 38 4.26 -8.26 15.20
CA ILE A 38 4.10 -6.80 15.08
C ILE A 38 2.68 -6.47 14.60
N ALA A 39 2.20 -7.15 13.56
CA ALA A 39 0.84 -6.96 13.07
C ALA A 39 -0.22 -7.27 14.15
N ALA A 40 -0.05 -8.37 14.89
CA ALA A 40 -0.94 -8.73 16.01
C ALA A 40 -0.99 -7.62 17.08
N GLN A 41 0.15 -7.03 17.42
CA GLN A 41 0.23 -5.94 18.39
C GLN A 41 -0.46 -4.67 17.88
N LEU A 42 -0.25 -4.29 16.62
CA LEU A 42 -0.88 -3.11 16.01
C LEU A 42 -2.39 -3.26 15.89
N MET A 43 -2.87 -4.47 15.57
CA MET A 43 -4.30 -4.78 15.48
C MET A 43 -4.96 -5.08 16.83
N GLU A 44 -4.20 -5.12 17.92
CA GLU A 44 -4.64 -5.59 19.23
C GLU A 44 -5.35 -6.96 19.17
N SER A 45 -4.78 -7.90 18.40
CA SER A 45 -5.36 -9.21 18.11
C SER A 45 -4.52 -10.34 18.72
N SER A 46 -5.19 -11.44 19.11
CA SER A 46 -4.51 -12.66 19.54
C SER A 46 -3.99 -13.51 18.37
N GLU A 47 -4.50 -13.28 17.17
CA GLU A 47 -4.14 -14.03 15.96
C GLU A 47 -3.92 -13.08 14.77
N THR A 48 -3.02 -13.45 13.88
CA THR A 48 -2.78 -12.76 12.61
C THR A 48 -2.94 -13.76 11.47
N ARG A 49 -3.59 -13.32 10.38
CA ARG A 49 -3.74 -14.09 9.15
C ARG A 49 -3.20 -13.26 8.00
N LEU A 50 -2.33 -13.86 7.20
CA LEU A 50 -1.89 -13.23 5.96
C LEU A 50 -3.08 -13.14 5.01
N PHE A 51 -3.43 -11.93 4.60
CA PHE A 51 -4.49 -11.70 3.61
C PHE A 51 -3.92 -11.69 2.19
N HIS A 52 -2.87 -10.90 1.95
CA HIS A 52 -2.04 -11.00 0.76
C HIS A 52 -0.64 -10.42 0.95
N GLU A 53 0.23 -10.63 -0.04
CA GLU A 53 1.49 -9.91 -0.24
C GLU A 53 1.46 -9.26 -1.63
N HIS A 54 2.18 -8.14 -1.78
CA HIS A 54 2.39 -7.47 -3.05
C HIS A 54 3.83 -6.96 -3.13
N VAL A 55 4.57 -7.37 -4.16
CA VAL A 55 5.87 -6.77 -4.51
C VAL A 55 5.69 -5.74 -5.60
N LEU A 56 6.28 -4.57 -5.37
CA LEU A 56 6.30 -3.45 -6.30
C LEU A 56 7.74 -3.02 -6.55
N VAL A 57 8.18 -3.06 -7.82
CA VAL A 57 9.48 -2.52 -8.24
C VAL A 57 9.22 -1.39 -9.21
N LYS A 58 9.63 -0.17 -8.83
CA LYS A 58 9.57 1.04 -9.66
C LYS A 58 11.00 1.42 -10.04
N GLU A 59 11.36 1.24 -11.31
CA GLU A 59 12.67 1.68 -11.78
C GLU A 59 12.75 3.22 -11.84
N PRO A 60 13.94 3.82 -11.69
CA PRO A 60 14.13 5.26 -11.78
C PRO A 60 13.48 5.86 -13.04
N GLY A 61 12.75 6.96 -12.86
CA GLY A 61 12.03 7.64 -13.94
C GLY A 61 10.71 6.98 -14.36
N SER A 62 10.27 5.91 -13.68
CA SER A 62 8.92 5.38 -13.85
C SER A 62 7.88 6.46 -13.54
N GLN A 63 6.94 6.68 -14.47
CA GLN A 63 5.90 7.71 -14.34
C GLN A 63 4.67 7.23 -13.57
N ASN A 64 4.68 5.98 -13.08
CA ASN A 64 3.54 5.37 -12.41
C ASN A 64 3.50 5.80 -10.93
N VAL A 65 2.87 6.96 -10.68
CA VAL A 65 2.51 7.40 -9.33
C VAL A 65 1.42 6.48 -8.78
N THR A 66 1.57 6.03 -7.54
CA THR A 66 0.48 5.31 -6.87
C THR A 66 -0.54 6.36 -6.44
N PRO A 67 -1.79 6.31 -6.92
CA PRO A 67 -2.78 7.31 -6.56
C PRO A 67 -3.14 7.22 -5.07
N TRP A 68 -3.60 8.33 -4.49
CA TRP A 68 -4.21 8.33 -3.16
C TRP A 68 -5.34 7.30 -3.07
N HIS A 69 -5.32 6.49 -2.00
CA HIS A 69 -6.32 5.46 -1.72
C HIS A 69 -6.35 5.08 -0.24
N HIS A 70 -7.47 4.47 0.17
CA HIS A 70 -7.49 3.56 1.31
C HIS A 70 -7.41 2.13 0.77
N ASP A 71 -6.77 1.24 1.52
CA ASP A 71 -6.61 -0.18 1.16
C ASP A 71 -7.92 -0.98 1.28
N GLN A 72 -8.70 -0.72 2.34
CA GLN A 72 -9.86 -1.52 2.68
C GLN A 72 -10.93 -1.67 1.57
N PRO A 73 -11.26 -0.62 0.78
CA PRO A 73 -12.20 -0.74 -0.34
C PRO A 73 -11.80 -1.75 -1.43
N TYR A 74 -10.53 -2.17 -1.50
CA TYR A 74 -10.09 -3.19 -2.45
C TYR A 74 -10.30 -4.62 -1.93
N TYR A 75 -10.58 -4.78 -0.64
CA TYR A 75 -10.57 -6.08 0.02
C TYR A 75 -11.99 -6.64 0.20
N CYS A 76 -12.10 -7.96 0.21
CA CYS A 76 -13.35 -8.66 0.51
C CYS A 76 -13.53 -8.93 2.02
N VAL A 77 -12.87 -8.15 2.87
CA VAL A 77 -12.94 -8.24 4.34
C VAL A 77 -13.37 -6.91 4.94
N ASP A 78 -14.17 -6.99 5.99
CA ASP A 78 -14.66 -5.84 6.76
C ASP A 78 -14.05 -5.85 8.18
N GLY A 79 -14.08 -4.71 8.86
CA GLY A 79 -13.55 -4.52 10.22
C GLY A 79 -12.38 -3.56 10.30
N GLN A 80 -11.83 -3.37 11.51
CA GLN A 80 -10.74 -2.40 11.78
C GLN A 80 -9.42 -3.09 12.14
N GLN A 81 -9.43 -4.41 12.35
CA GLN A 81 -8.23 -5.20 12.66
C GLN A 81 -7.57 -5.68 11.36
N VAL A 82 -7.16 -4.72 10.52
CA VAL A 82 -6.44 -4.95 9.27
C VAL A 82 -5.31 -3.94 9.19
N VAL A 83 -4.08 -4.42 9.02
CA VAL A 83 -2.89 -3.58 8.82
C VAL A 83 -2.12 -4.07 7.60
N SER A 84 -1.64 -3.12 6.80
CA SER A 84 -0.66 -3.33 5.74
C SER A 84 0.70 -2.88 6.25
N LEU A 85 1.72 -3.72 6.11
CA LEU A 85 3.10 -3.34 6.41
C LEU A 85 3.83 -3.08 5.11
N TRP A 86 4.38 -1.88 4.95
CA TRP A 86 5.16 -1.50 3.78
C TRP A 86 6.65 -1.61 4.11
N ILE A 87 7.36 -2.52 3.42
CA ILE A 87 8.74 -2.90 3.75
C ILE A 87 9.63 -2.63 2.54
N PRO A 88 10.51 -1.61 2.59
CA PRO A 88 11.46 -1.38 1.50
C PRO A 88 12.53 -2.47 1.47
N LEU A 89 12.84 -2.94 0.26
CA LEU A 89 13.95 -3.87 0.00
C LEU A 89 15.25 -3.16 -0.42
N ASP A 90 15.18 -1.86 -0.68
CA ASP A 90 16.28 -0.96 -1.03
C ASP A 90 16.16 0.34 -0.23
N ASN A 91 17.18 1.20 -0.26
CA ASN A 91 17.05 2.53 0.36
C ASN A 91 16.02 3.39 -0.41
N VAL A 92 15.12 4.04 0.33
CA VAL A 92 14.05 4.87 -0.23
C VAL A 92 14.12 6.26 0.38
N ALA A 93 14.34 7.26 -0.46
CA ALA A 93 14.28 8.66 -0.06
C ALA A 93 12.83 9.06 0.23
N GLN A 94 12.61 10.00 1.16
CA GLN A 94 11.29 10.47 1.57
C GLN A 94 10.39 10.90 0.40
N ASN A 95 10.96 11.52 -0.64
CA ASN A 95 10.23 11.96 -1.83
C ASN A 95 9.74 10.82 -2.74
N SER A 96 10.20 9.60 -2.49
CA SER A 96 9.85 8.36 -3.20
C SER A 96 9.13 7.36 -2.29
N CYS A 97 9.09 7.64 -0.98
CA CYS A 97 8.34 6.89 0.03
C CYS A 97 6.83 7.18 -0.10
N PRO A 98 5.96 6.21 0.21
CA PRO A 98 4.53 6.48 0.36
C PRO A 98 4.27 7.64 1.34
N GLU A 99 3.30 8.49 0.99
CA GLU A 99 2.77 9.53 1.88
C GLU A 99 1.47 9.03 2.54
N PHE A 100 1.29 9.39 3.82
CA PHE A 100 0.11 9.03 4.60
C PHE A 100 -0.56 10.29 5.16
N VAL A 101 -1.89 10.33 5.15
CA VAL A 101 -2.66 11.39 5.82
C VAL A 101 -2.89 11.01 7.27
N LYS A 102 -2.32 11.78 8.20
CA LYS A 102 -2.39 11.47 9.63
C LYS A 102 -3.84 11.42 10.12
N GLY A 103 -4.21 10.30 10.75
CA GLY A 103 -5.53 10.11 11.34
C GLY A 103 -6.66 9.79 10.36
N SER A 104 -6.37 9.62 9.05
CA SER A 104 -7.40 9.34 8.04
C SER A 104 -8.18 8.04 8.28
N HIS A 105 -7.57 7.07 8.95
CA HIS A 105 -8.20 5.82 9.37
C HIS A 105 -9.41 6.01 10.31
N ASN A 106 -9.52 7.17 10.98
CA ASN A 106 -10.60 7.47 11.92
C ASN A 106 -11.74 8.31 11.32
N TRP A 107 -11.71 8.62 10.02
CA TRP A 107 -12.74 9.45 9.39
C TRP A 107 -14.11 8.77 9.27
N GLY A 108 -14.17 7.44 9.41
CA GLY A 108 -15.40 6.68 9.23
C GLY A 108 -15.95 6.74 7.80
N LYS A 109 -15.08 7.00 6.83
CA LYS A 109 -15.41 7.14 5.41
C LYS A 109 -14.90 5.98 4.60
N TRP A 110 -15.66 5.62 3.58
CA TRP A 110 -15.25 4.66 2.57
C TRP A 110 -15.02 5.40 1.27
N PHE A 111 -13.87 5.20 0.65
CA PHE A 111 -13.51 5.88 -0.58
C PHE A 111 -13.56 4.94 -1.79
N MET A 112 -13.85 5.51 -2.96
CA MET A 112 -13.83 4.76 -4.21
C MET A 112 -12.41 4.22 -4.46
N PRO A 113 -12.24 2.90 -4.73
CA PRO A 113 -10.95 2.37 -5.12
C PRO A 113 -10.52 2.99 -6.45
N ARG A 114 -9.22 3.32 -6.57
CA ARG A 114 -8.61 3.89 -7.79
C ARG A 114 -7.71 2.88 -8.49
N LYS A 115 -7.72 2.86 -9.81
CA LYS A 115 -6.75 2.11 -10.62
C LYS A 115 -5.40 2.84 -10.58
N PHE A 116 -4.30 2.13 -10.82
CA PHE A 116 -2.98 2.74 -11.04
C PHE A 116 -2.94 3.78 -12.16
N THR A 117 -3.94 3.82 -13.05
CA THR A 117 -4.11 4.88 -14.06
C THR A 117 -4.74 6.16 -13.50
N GLY A 118 -5.03 6.23 -12.20
CA GLY A 118 -5.69 7.37 -11.54
C GLY A 118 -7.21 7.45 -11.75
N VAL A 119 -7.81 6.44 -12.38
CA VAL A 119 -9.25 6.39 -12.68
C VAL A 119 -9.95 5.51 -11.65
N ASP A 120 -11.07 5.98 -11.13
CA ASP A 120 -11.87 5.23 -10.16
C ASP A 120 -12.42 3.93 -10.78
N TYR A 121 -12.54 2.88 -9.98
CA TYR A 121 -13.29 1.70 -10.42
C TYR A 121 -14.77 2.07 -10.52
N ASN A 122 -15.45 1.58 -11.57
CA ASN A 122 -16.90 1.68 -11.65
C ASN A 122 -17.51 0.94 -10.46
N HIS A 123 -18.23 1.67 -9.62
CA HIS A 123 -18.96 1.11 -8.49
C HIS A 123 -20.38 1.69 -8.48
N THR A 124 -21.31 0.96 -7.88
CA THR A 124 -22.72 1.38 -7.73
C THR A 124 -23.11 1.58 -6.26
N ASP A 125 -22.15 1.42 -5.34
CA ASP A 125 -22.39 1.54 -3.90
C ASP A 125 -22.36 3.01 -3.46
N SER A 126 -23.53 3.57 -3.15
CA SER A 126 -23.66 4.97 -2.74
C SER A 126 -22.94 5.33 -1.43
N LYS A 127 -22.34 4.36 -0.74
CA LYS A 127 -21.52 4.59 0.47
C LYS A 127 -20.09 5.00 0.15
N LEU A 128 -19.60 4.79 -1.09
CA LEU A 128 -18.24 5.20 -1.45
C LEU A 128 -18.21 6.67 -1.85
N GLU A 129 -17.33 7.43 -1.22
CA GLU A 129 -17.05 8.83 -1.51
C GLU A 129 -15.84 8.94 -2.47
N PRO A 130 -15.76 10.00 -3.31
CA PRO A 130 -14.54 10.28 -4.04
C PRO A 130 -13.42 10.63 -3.05
N ILE A 131 -12.19 10.29 -3.41
CA ILE A 131 -11.00 10.64 -2.63
C ILE A 131 -10.75 12.15 -2.75
N PRO A 132 -10.49 12.87 -1.65
CA PRO A 132 -10.08 14.28 -1.70
C PRO A 132 -8.87 14.49 -2.60
N ASP A 133 -8.79 15.66 -3.24
CA ASP A 133 -7.62 16.02 -4.03
C ASP A 133 -6.49 16.50 -3.12
N PHE A 134 -5.82 15.55 -2.46
CA PHE A 134 -4.76 15.82 -1.50
C PHE A 134 -3.55 16.55 -2.11
N ASP A 135 -3.41 16.57 -3.44
CA ASP A 135 -2.36 17.33 -4.11
C ASP A 135 -2.67 18.83 -4.14
N THR A 136 -3.95 19.23 -4.24
CA THR A 136 -4.36 20.64 -4.20
C THR A 136 -4.79 21.10 -2.81
N GLU A 137 -5.20 20.18 -1.94
CA GLU A 137 -5.69 20.46 -0.59
C GLU A 137 -4.62 20.25 0.51
N ARG A 138 -3.32 20.34 0.16
CA ARG A 138 -2.18 20.05 1.06
C ARG A 138 -2.25 20.78 2.41
N ASP A 139 -2.77 22.01 2.44
CA ASP A 139 -2.83 22.83 3.66
C ASP A 139 -3.89 22.39 4.68
N GLN A 140 -4.80 21.48 4.30
CA GLN A 140 -5.90 21.01 5.16
C GLN A 140 -5.55 19.78 5.99
N TYR A 141 -4.42 19.13 5.71
CA TYR A 141 -4.05 17.84 6.28
C TYR A 141 -2.59 17.80 6.73
N GLU A 142 -2.29 16.93 7.70
CA GLU A 142 -0.91 16.62 8.07
C GLU A 142 -0.47 15.36 7.32
N PHE A 143 0.59 15.47 6.52
CA PHE A 143 1.15 14.38 5.74
C PHE A 143 2.40 13.81 6.42
N LEU A 144 2.50 12.48 6.44
CA LEU A 144 3.61 11.73 7.02
C LEU A 144 4.31 10.93 5.92
N SER A 145 5.63 11.00 5.89
CA SER A 145 6.51 10.23 5.01
C SER A 145 7.94 10.27 5.58
N TRP A 146 8.77 9.28 5.29
CA TRP A 146 10.09 9.10 5.91
C TRP A 146 11.16 8.68 4.89
N ASP A 147 12.43 8.99 5.18
CA ASP A 147 13.57 8.29 4.58
C ASP A 147 13.68 6.91 5.22
N LEU A 148 13.86 5.88 4.40
CA LEU A 148 13.90 4.49 4.84
C LEU A 148 15.09 3.75 4.25
N GLN A 149 15.57 2.77 4.99
CA GLN A 149 16.61 1.82 4.58
C GLN A 149 16.04 0.41 4.50
N ALA A 150 16.73 -0.48 3.79
CA ALA A 150 16.37 -1.89 3.77
C ALA A 150 16.32 -2.46 5.20
N GLY A 151 15.19 -3.06 5.56
CA GLY A 151 14.92 -3.59 6.90
C GLY A 151 14.03 -2.70 7.78
N ASP A 152 13.77 -1.45 7.39
CA ASP A 152 12.70 -0.64 7.99
C ASP A 152 11.32 -1.18 7.60
N ALA A 153 10.27 -0.66 8.25
CA ALA A 153 8.88 -0.92 7.89
C ALA A 153 8.01 0.27 8.32
N ILE A 154 6.98 0.55 7.52
CA ILE A 154 5.83 1.41 7.90
C ILE A 154 4.62 0.53 8.15
#